data_AF-A0A165VAW0-F1
#
_entry.id   AF-A0A165VAW0-F1
#
_cell.length_a   1.000
_cell.length_b   1.000
_cell.length_c   1.000
_cell.angle_alpha   90.00
_cell.angle_beta   90.00
_cell.angle_gamma   90.00
#
_symmetry.space_group_name_H-M   'P 1'
#
loop_
_entity.id
_entity.type
_entity.pdbx_description
1 polymer ?
#
loop_
_entity_poly.entity_id
_entity_poly.type
_entity_poly.pdbx_seq_one_letter_code
_entity_poly.pdbx_strand_id
1 'polypeptide(L)' 'MHRCLTLPEIVSAIAEHVPSDYSVSLAAFARTCKSFFEPSIAILWGKLPSIIPLLECLPQEYWAYDSGLHYASAIL' A
#
# COMPACT_ATOMS: atom_id res chain seq x y z
N MET A 1 15.65 20.14 0.26
CA MET A 1 14.81 19.59 1.35
C MET A 1 15.32 20.10 2.68
N HIS A 2 14.44 20.46 3.61
CA HIS A 2 14.85 20.87 4.96
C HIS A 2 15.46 19.67 5.73
N ARG A 3 16.45 19.90 6.60
CA ARG A 3 17.20 18.85 7.29
C ARG A 3 16.32 17.93 8.16
N CYS A 4 15.23 18.44 8.73
CA CYS A 4 14.32 17.57 9.49
C CYS A 4 13.62 16.53 8.61
N LEU A 5 13.40 16.83 7.32
CA LEU A 5 12.77 15.94 6.35
C LEU A 5 13.75 14.92 5.75
N THR A 6 15.03 14.95 6.18
CA THR A 6 15.99 13.89 5.84
C THR A 6 16.14 12.86 6.96
N LEU A 7 15.49 13.09 8.11
CA LEU A 7 15.48 12.14 9.23
C LEU A 7 14.35 11.12 9.00
N PRO A 8 14.66 9.83 8.85
CA PRO A 8 13.64 8.81 8.61
C PRO A 8 12.55 8.79 9.67
N GLU A 9 12.89 9.02 10.94
CA GLU A 9 11.95 9.01 12.08
C GLU A 9 10.88 10.09 11.94
N ILE A 10 11.27 11.27 11.46
CA ILE A 10 10.33 12.38 11.23
C ILE A 10 9.41 12.05 10.06
N VAL A 11 9.95 11.48 8.99
CA VAL A 11 9.14 11.11 7.83
C VAL A 11 8.17 9.97 8.17
N SER A 12 8.62 8.97 8.95
CA SER A 12 7.75 7.89 9.44
C SER A 12 6.63 8.43 10.31
N ALA A 13 6.91 9.33 11.25
CA ALA A 13 5.89 9.94 12.09
C ALA A 13 4.82 10.73 11.29
N ILE A 14 5.24 11.39 10.20
CA ILE A 14 4.32 12.05 9.27
C ILE A 14 3.50 11.01 8.50
N ALA A 15 4.15 9.98 7.96
CA ALA A 15 3.51 8.90 7.20
C ALA A 15 2.47 8.13 8.04
N GLU A 16 2.76 7.86 9.31
CA GLU A 16 1.85 7.20 10.26
C GLU A 16 0.61 8.03 10.59
N HIS A 17 0.67 9.35 10.47
CA HIS A 17 -0.47 10.25 10.66
C HIS A 17 -1.39 10.33 9.43
N VAL A 18 -1.00 9.74 8.30
CA VAL A 18 -1.89 9.64 7.13
C VAL A 18 -2.95 8.57 7.45
N PRO A 19 -4.26 8.90 7.41
CA PRO A 19 -5.28 7.90 7.72
C PRO A 19 -5.23 6.75 6.71
N SER A 20 -5.54 5.53 7.16
CA SER A 20 -5.42 4.30 6.36
C SER A 20 -6.18 4.32 5.04
N ASP A 21 -7.28 5.07 4.99
CA ASP A 21 -8.14 5.20 3.80
C ASP A 21 -7.46 6.04 2.70
N TYR A 22 -6.35 6.73 3.01
CA TYR A 22 -5.58 7.57 2.10
C TYR A 22 -4.28 6.90 1.65
N SER A 23 -4.31 5.60 1.36
CA SER A 23 -3.18 4.84 0.80
C SER A 23 -2.61 5.50 -0.46
N VAL A 24 -3.45 6.14 -1.28
CA VAL A 24 -3.04 6.91 -2.47
C VAL A 24 -2.16 8.11 -2.09
N SER A 25 -2.53 8.86 -1.05
CA SER A 25 -1.73 9.99 -0.57
C SER A 25 -0.40 9.54 0.00
N LEU A 26 -0.38 8.43 0.75
CA LEU A 26 0.85 7.86 1.29
C LEU A 26 1.77 7.33 0.17
N ALA A 27 1.20 6.71 -0.86
CA ALA A 27 1.94 6.27 -2.04
C ALA A 27 2.49 7.47 -2.85
N ALA A 28 1.73 8.55 -2.96
CA ALA A 28 2.22 9.79 -3.57
C ALA A 28 3.36 10.40 -2.75
N PHE A 29 3.22 10.43 -1.41
CA PHE A 29 4.23 10.91 -0.48
C PHE A 29 5.56 10.16 -0.62
N ALA A 30 5.51 8.83 -0.68
CA ALA A 30 6.67 7.96 -0.91
C ALA A 30 7.42 8.26 -2.23
N ARG A 31 6.71 8.73 -3.26
CA ARG A 31 7.27 9.02 -4.59
C ARG A 31 7.75 10.47 -4.78
N THR A 32 7.59 11.34 -3.78
CA THR A 32 8.00 12.75 -3.90
C THR A 32 9.52 12.92 -3.98
N CYS A 33 10.28 12.18 -3.16
CA CYS A 33 11.73 12.17 -3.19
C CYS A 33 12.32 10.86 -2.60
N LYS A 34 13.62 10.65 -2.80
CA LYS A 34 14.33 9.47 -2.30
C LYS A 34 14.31 9.32 -0.77
N SER A 35 14.43 10.43 -0.04
CA SER A 35 14.43 10.39 1.44
C SER A 35 13.06 10.00 2.02
N PHE A 36 11.98 10.16 1.25
CA PHE A 36 10.63 9.81 1.70
C PHE A 36 10.24 8.39 1.37
N PHE A 37 10.90 7.79 0.39
CA PHE A 37 10.55 6.49 -0.14
C PHE A 37 10.53 5.41 0.95
N GLU A 38 11.70 5.14 1.56
CA GLU A 38 11.86 4.04 2.52
C GLU A 38 10.93 4.12 3.73
N PRO A 39 10.83 5.25 4.47
CA PRO A 39 9.93 5.33 5.62
C PRO A 39 8.46 5.24 5.23
N SER A 40 8.06 5.85 4.11
CA SER A 40 6.64 5.89 3.71
C SER A 40 6.17 4.56 3.12
N ILE A 41 7.02 3.88 2.35
CA ILE A 41 6.67 2.59 1.73
C ILE A 41 6.52 1.51 2.81
N ALA A 42 7.33 1.55 3.87
CA ALA A 42 7.21 0.65 5.01
C ALA A 42 5.85 0.80 5.71
N ILE A 43 5.37 2.03 5.91
CA ILE A 43 4.04 2.28 6.48
C ILE A 43 2.92 1.85 5.53
N LEU A 44 3.05 2.16 4.22
CA LEU A 44 2.03 1.81 3.22
C LEU A 44 1.79 0.31 3.15
N TRP A 45 2.86 -0.49 3.16
CA TRP A 45 2.78 -1.96 3.06
C TRP A 45 2.72 -2.66 4.43
N GLY A 46 2.92 -1.93 5.53
CA GLY A 46 2.94 -2.50 6.88
C GLY A 46 1.56 -2.89 7.41
N LYS A 47 0.48 -2.28 6.89
CA LYS A 47 -0.91 -2.61 7.24
C LYS A 47 -1.77 -2.69 5.99
N LEU A 48 -1.92 -3.91 5.46
CA LEU A 48 -2.82 -4.18 4.34
C LEU A 48 -4.12 -4.82 4.83
N PRO A 49 -5.29 -4.43 4.28
CA PRO A 49 -6.56 -5.06 4.63
C PRO A 49 -6.69 -6.49 4.04
N SER A 50 -5.84 -6.84 3.07
CA SER A 50 -5.87 -8.10 2.35
C SER A 50 -4.48 -8.41 1.76
N ILE A 51 -4.23 -9.68 1.42
CA ILE A 51 -3.06 -10.11 0.64
C ILE A 51 -3.17 -9.70 -0.85
N ILE A 52 -4.37 -9.35 -1.33
CA ILE A 52 -4.64 -9.05 -2.75
C ILE A 52 -3.64 -8.04 -3.35
N PRO A 53 -3.32 -6.88 -2.73
CA PRO A 53 -2.37 -5.92 -3.30
C PRO A 53 -0.96 -6.49 -3.51
N LEU A 54 -0.56 -7.51 -2.73
CA LEU A 54 0.72 -8.19 -2.92
C LEU A 54 0.66 -9.19 -4.08
N LEU A 55 -0.47 -9.88 -4.25
CA LEU A 55 -0.68 -10.75 -5.41
C LEU A 55 -0.69 -9.95 -6.71
N GLU A 56 -1.30 -8.76 -6.71
CA GLU A 56 -1.33 -7.86 -7.87
C GLU A 56 0.06 -7.32 -8.26
N CYS A 57 1.07 -7.44 -7.38
CA CYS A 57 2.45 -7.13 -7.71
C CYS A 57 3.16 -8.27 -8.48
N LEU A 58 2.59 -9.48 -8.49
CA LEU A 58 3.10 -10.61 -9.25
C LEU A 58 2.65 -10.48 -10.71
N PRO A 59 3.44 -11.01 -11.66
CA PRO A 59 3.00 -11.14 -13.05
C PRO A 59 1.65 -11.86 -13.14
N GLN A 60 0.82 -11.44 -14.10
CA GLN A 60 -0.59 -11.88 -14.22
C GLN A 60 -0.73 -13.40 -14.36
N GLU A 61 0.30 -14.09 -14.83
CA GLU A 61 0.30 -15.54 -15.03
C GLU A 61 0.28 -16.33 -13.71
N TYR A 62 0.64 -15.69 -12.59
CA TYR A 62 0.74 -16.34 -11.28
C TYR A 62 -0.53 -16.25 -10.44
N TRP A 63 -1.53 -15.49 -10.86
CA TRP A 63 -2.74 -15.27 -10.07
C TRP A 63 -3.95 -14.94 -10.94
N ALA A 64 -5.13 -15.32 -10.47
CA ALA A 64 -6.40 -15.00 -11.10
C ALA A 64 -7.48 -14.84 -10.02
N TYR A 65 -8.47 -13.98 -10.29
CA TYR A 65 -9.66 -13.94 -9.46
C TYR A 65 -10.53 -15.17 -9.75
N ASP A 66 -10.84 -15.93 -8.70
CA ASP A 66 -11.84 -16.98 -8.81
C ASP A 66 -13.23 -16.33 -8.90
N SER A 67 -13.86 -16.41 -10.07
CA SER A 67 -15.24 -15.96 -10.28
C SER A 67 -16.28 -16.99 -9.77
N GLY A 68 -15.80 -18.04 -9.11
CA GLY A 68 -16.48 -19.27 -8.67
C GLY A 68 -17.73 -19.13 -7.80
N LEU A 69 -17.98 -17.97 -7.21
CA LEU A 69 -19.01 -17.78 -6.18
C LEU A 69 -20.35 -17.28 -6.72
N HIS A 70 -20.48 -16.97 -8.01
CA HIS A 70 -21.75 -16.50 -8.60
C HIS A 70 -22.68 -17.61 -9.12
N TYR A 71 -22.26 -18.88 -9.11
CA TYR A 71 -23.10 -19.99 -9.63
C TYR A 71 -23.74 -20.85 -8.53
N ALA A 72 -23.31 -20.73 -7.26
CA ALA A 72 -23.85 -21.54 -6.16
C ALA A 72 -25.20 -21.04 -5.61
N SER A 73 -25.64 -19.83 -5.95
CA SER A 73 -26.95 -19.28 -5.54
C SER A 73 -28.05 -19.40 -6.60
N ALA A 74 -27.80 -20.11 -7.72
CA ALA A 74 -28.76 -20.29 -8.81
C ALA A 74 -29.37 -21.71 -8.88
N ILE A 75 -29.13 -22.56 -7.87
CA ILE A 75 -29.64 -23.96 -7.83
C ILE A 75 -30.37 -24.28 -6.51
N LEU A 76 -31.07 -23.31 -5.92
CA LEU A 76 -32.10 -23.53 -4.88
C LEU A 76 -33.29 -22.60 -5.15
#